data_AF-A0A0N0GFK3-F1
#
_entry.id   AF-A0A0N0GFK3-F1
#
_cell.length_a   1.000
_cell.length_b   1.000
_cell.length_c   1.000
_cell.angle_alpha   90.00
_cell.angle_beta   90.00
_cell.angle_gamma   90.00
#
_symmetry.space_group_name_H-M   'P 1'
#
loop_
_entity.id
_entity.type
_entity.pdbx_description
1 polymer ?
#
loop_
_entity_poly.entity_id
_entity_poly.type
_entity_poly.pdbx_seq_one_letter_code
_entity_poly.pdbx_strand_id
1 'polypeptide(L)' 'MNEHSNSLLSQILAEQVKQTQLLQSQTDLLHRMAEQQVTLIEALADSESEDPDAEPTHYMSGAPITGYP' A
#
# COMPACT_ATOMS: atom_id res chain seq x y z
N MET A 1 26.21 -40.98 -6.90
CA MET A 1 25.30 -40.38 -5.89
C MET A 1 25.54 -38.89 -5.66
N ASN A 2 26.79 -38.39 -5.66
CA ASN A 2 27.11 -36.96 -5.44
C ASN A 2 26.54 -36.00 -6.51
N GLU A 3 26.59 -36.39 -7.78
CA GLU A 3 26.13 -35.53 -8.90
C GLU A 3 24.63 -35.26 -8.89
N HIS A 4 23.82 -36.26 -8.51
CA HIS A 4 22.38 -36.08 -8.36
C HIS A 4 22.06 -35.12 -7.22
N SER A 5 22.77 -35.23 -6.09
CA SER A 5 22.61 -34.30 -4.95
C SER A 5 23.00 -32.87 -5.34
N ASN A 6 24.09 -32.69 -6.09
CA ASN A 6 24.51 -31.37 -6.57
C ASN A 6 23.52 -30.77 -7.59
N SER A 7 22.93 -31.60 -8.46
CA SER A 7 21.89 -31.17 -9.40
C SER A 7 20.64 -30.69 -8.66
N LEU A 8 20.18 -31.43 -7.64
CA LEU A 8 19.03 -31.03 -6.84
C LEU A 8 19.30 -29.74 -6.05
N LEU A 9 20.47 -29.60 -5.44
CA LEU A 9 20.86 -28.38 -4.73
C LEU A 9 20.91 -27.16 -5.66
N SER A 10 21.39 -27.34 -6.89
CA SER A 10 21.41 -26.28 -7.89
C SER A 10 20.00 -25.83 -8.29
N GLN A 11 19.06 -26.78 -8.43
CA GLN A 11 17.66 -26.47 -8.71
C GLN A 11 16.98 -25.73 -7.55
N ILE A 12 17.23 -26.17 -6.31
CA ILE A 12 16.71 -25.49 -5.11
C ILE A 12 17.24 -24.05 -5.04
N LEU A 13 18.54 -23.85 -5.27
CA LEU A 13 19.14 -22.52 -5.25
C LEU A 13 18.55 -21.62 -6.34
N ALA A 14 18.35 -22.15 -7.56
CA ALA A 14 17.74 -21.40 -8.65
C ALA A 14 16.32 -20.95 -8.30
N GLU A 15 15.50 -21.83 -7.70
CA GLU A 15 14.14 -21.46 -7.28
C GLU A 15 14.15 -20.47 -6.11
N GLN A 16 15.09 -20.58 -5.17
CA GLN A 16 15.25 -19.62 -4.07
C GLN A 16 15.63 -18.22 -4.57
N VAL A 17 16.52 -18.12 -5.56
CA VAL A 17 16.89 -16.83 -6.19
C VAL A 17 15.66 -16.22 -6.85
N LYS A 18 14.89 -17.01 -7.61
CA LYS A 18 13.67 -16.56 -8.27
C LYS A 18 12.60 -16.09 -7.28
N GLN A 19 12.40 -16.83 -6.18
CA GLN A 19 11.48 -16.42 -5.10
C GLN A 19 11.93 -15.11 -4.45
N THR A 20 13.23 -14.94 -4.20
CA THR A 20 13.79 -13.70 -3.64
C THR A 20 13.56 -12.51 -4.55
N GLN A 21 13.79 -12.68 -5.87
CA GLN A 21 13.54 -11.64 -6.87
C GLN A 21 12.05 -11.25 -6.92
N LEU A 22 11.16 -12.23 -6.83
CA LEU A 22 9.71 -11.97 -6.80
C LEU A 22 9.31 -11.16 -5.57
N LEU A 23 9.84 -11.51 -4.39
CA LEU A 23 9.57 -10.77 -3.14
C LEU A 23 10.11 -9.33 -3.19
N GLN A 24 11.28 -9.12 -3.80
CA GLN A 24 11.83 -7.79 -4.04
C GLN A 24 10.90 -6.97 -4.94
N SER A 25 10.49 -7.53 -6.08
CA SER A 25 9.54 -6.86 -6.99
C SER A 25 8.20 -6.54 -6.34
N GLN A 26 7.69 -7.41 -5.47
CA GLN A 26 6.45 -7.15 -4.73
C GLN A 26 6.64 -6.00 -3.73
N THR A 27 7.78 -5.98 -3.02
CA THR A 27 8.10 -4.90 -2.08
C THR A 27 8.19 -3.55 -2.79
N ASP A 28 8.88 -3.51 -3.93
CA ASP A 28 9.00 -2.30 -4.75
C ASP A 28 7.63 -1.80 -5.25
N LEU A 29 6.75 -2.73 -5.65
CA LEU A 29 5.40 -2.39 -6.08
C LEU A 29 4.58 -1.79 -4.93
N LEU A 30 4.62 -2.41 -3.74
CA LEU A 30 3.92 -1.92 -2.56
C LEU A 30 4.42 -0.52 -2.15
N HIS A 31 5.73 -0.28 -2.25
CA HIS A 31 6.30 1.03 -1.98
C HIS A 31 5.73 2.10 -2.93
N ARG A 32 5.71 1.84 -4.24
CA ARG A 32 5.13 2.76 -5.24
C ARG A 32 3.64 2.99 -5.02
N MET A 33 2.89 1.96 -4.63
CA MET A 33 1.47 2.10 -4.30
C MET A 33 1.27 3.03 -3.10
N ALA A 34 2.12 2.91 -2.07
CA ALA A 34 2.05 3.79 -0.91
C ALA A 34 2.35 5.26 -1.28
N GLU A 35 3.38 5.51 -2.10
CA GLU A 35 3.70 6.85 -2.59
C GLU A 35 2.54 7.46 -3.40
N GLN A 36 1.92 6.65 -4.28
CA GLN A 36 0.74 7.08 -5.04
C GLN A 36 -0.46 7.37 -4.16
N GLN A 37 -0.71 6.56 -3.12
CA GLN A 37 -1.79 6.80 -2.17
C GLN A 37 -1.60 8.12 -1.43
N VAL A 38 -0.38 8.44 -0.99
CA VAL A 38 -0.08 9.74 -0.35
C VAL A 38 -0.38 10.89 -1.31
N THR A 39 0.11 10.81 -2.55
CA THR A 39 -0.14 11.83 -3.58
C THR A 39 -1.64 12.02 -3.84
N LEU A 40 -2.41 10.93 -3.88
CA LEU A 40 -3.86 10.98 -4.07
C LEU A 40 -4.56 11.63 -2.87
N ILE A 41 -4.16 11.30 -1.64
CA ILE A 41 -4.72 11.90 -0.42
C ILE A 41 -4.47 13.40 -0.41
N GLU A 42 -3.25 13.84 -0.72
CA GLU A 42 -2.89 15.26 -0.81
C GLU A 42 -3.72 15.99 -1.87
N ALA A 43 -3.85 15.42 -3.06
CA ALA A 43 -4.66 16.01 -4.13
C ALA A 43 -6.15 16.12 -3.78
N LEU A 44 -6.69 15.14 -3.04
CA LEU A 44 -8.08 15.18 -2.56
C LEU A 44 -8.27 16.23 -1.47
N ALA A 45 -7.34 16.31 -0.50
CA ALA A 45 -7.37 17.32 0.55
C ALA A 45 -7.27 18.74 -0.01
N ASP A 46 -6.39 18.97 -1.00
CA ASP A 46 -6.24 20.28 -1.66
C ASP A 46 -7.45 20.66 -2.53
N SER A 47 -8.27 19.68 -2.94
CA SER A 47 -9.46 19.90 -3.78
C SER A 47 -10.69 20.37 -3.00
N GLU A 48 -10.70 20.17 -1.67
CA GLU A 48 -11.73 20.68 -0.79
C GLU A 48 -11.28 22.03 -0.22
N SER A 49 -11.91 23.12 -0.65
CA SER A 49 -11.76 24.41 0.02
C SER A 49 -12.51 24.34 1.36
N GLU A 50 -11.91 23.74 2.38
CA GLU A 50 -12.46 23.78 3.73
C GLU A 50 -12.35 25.21 4.27
N ASP A 51 -13.49 25.86 4.45
CA ASP A 51 -13.56 27.05 5.28
C ASP A 51 -13.24 26.63 6.72
N PRO A 52 -12.13 27.10 7.32
CA PRO A 52 -11.73 26.69 8.66
C PRO A 52 -12.72 27.11 9.75
N ASP A 53 -13.65 28.02 9.43
CA ASP A 53 -14.73 28.45 10.31
C ASP A 53 -16.05 27.70 10.04
N ALA A 54 -16.09 26.76 9.09
CA ALA A 54 -17.29 25.97 8.81
C ALA A 54 -17.64 25.05 9.98
N GLU A 55 -18.91 25.06 10.35
CA GLU A 55 -19.41 24.17 11.39
C GLU A 55 -19.45 22.71 10.91
N PRO A 56 -19.03 21.74 11.76
CA PRO A 56 -19.13 20.33 11.42
C PRO A 56 -20.59 19.92 11.17
N THR A 57 -20.83 19.18 10.08
CA THR A 57 -22.18 18.70 9.72
C THR A 57 -22.42 17.23 10.06
N HIS A 58 -21.35 16.46 10.26
CA HIS A 58 -21.39 15.03 10.52
C HIS A 58 -20.41 14.64 11.63
N TYR A 59 -20.76 13.60 12.39
CA TYR A 59 -19.83 12.94 13.30
C TYR A 59 -18.80 12.13 12.52
N MET A 60 -17.72 11.71 13.19
CA MET A 60 -16.70 10.81 12.63
C MET A 60 -17.25 9.46 12.14
N SER A 61 -18.45 9.06 12.61
CA SER A 61 -19.17 7.88 12.13
C SER A 61 -19.89 8.10 10.80
N GLY A 62 -19.90 9.32 10.26
CA GLY A 62 -20.69 9.73 9.11
C GLY A 62 -22.16 9.99 9.41
N ALA A 63 -22.60 9.88 10.67
CA ALA A 63 -23.97 10.25 11.05
C ALA A 63 -24.12 11.79 11.04
N PRO A 64 -25.22 12.35 10.52
CA PRO A 64 -25.45 13.79 10.55
C PRO A 64 -25.58 14.27 12.01
N ILE A 65 -25.10 15.48 12.28
CA ILE A 65 -25.30 16.12 13.58
C ILE A 65 -26.74 16.63 13.65
N THR A 66 -27.58 15.93 14.41
CA THR A 66 -28.98 16.31 14.60
C THR A 66 -29.09 17.36 15.72
N GLY A 67 -29.63 18.54 15.41
CA GLY A 67 -29.99 19.55 16.43
C GLY A 67 -29.28 20.90 16.33
N TYR A 68 -28.70 21.27 15.20
CA TYR A 68 -28.37 22.68 14.94
C TYR A 68 -29.66 23.46 14.63
N PRO A 69 -29.84 24.71 15.12
CA PRO A 69 -31.05 25.51 14.92
C PRO A 69 -31.46 25.72 13.46
#